data_AF-A0A9E5P2J0-F1
#
_entry.id   AF-A0A9E5P2J0-F1
#
_cell.length_a   1.000
_cell.length_b   1.000
_cell.length_c   1.000
_cell.angle_alpha   90.00
_cell.angle_beta   90.00
_cell.angle_gamma   90.00
#
_symmetry.space_group_name_H-M   'P 1'
#
loop_
_entity.id
_entity.type
_entity.pdbx_description
1 polymer ?
#
loop_
_entity_poly.entity_id
_entity_poly.type
_entity_poly.pdbx_seq_one_letter_code
_entity_poly.pdbx_strand_id
1 'polypeptide(L)' 'ELESSDLKAGFFSGDEVDLSGLIREQILLGIPYKALCHEECKGLCSQCGINLNEGNCGCERKVGDSAFKVLKDLQIKGK' A
#
# COMPACT_ATOMS: atom_id res chain seq x y z
N GLU A 1 3.83 23.18 14.95
CA GLU A 1 2.54 22.75 14.38
C GLU A 1 2.12 23.70 13.27
N LEU A 2 1.67 23.15 12.13
CA LEU A 2 1.14 23.92 11.00
C LEU A 2 -0.39 24.06 11.18
N GLU A 3 -0.93 25.23 10.86
CA GLU A 3 -2.38 25.46 10.94
C GLU A 3 -3.10 24.75 9.79
N SER A 4 -4.36 24.35 10.00
CA SER A 4 -5.16 23.66 8.97
C SER A 4 -5.37 24.48 7.70
N SER A 5 -5.20 25.81 7.79
CA SER A 5 -5.19 26.74 6.66
C SER A 5 -3.95 26.63 5.79
N ASP A 6 -2.79 26.33 6.38
CA ASP A 6 -1.51 26.25 5.66
C ASP A 6 -1.46 25.01 4.76
N LEU A 7 -2.20 23.96 5.11
CA LEU A 7 -2.35 22.73 4.32
C LEU A 7 -3.29 22.88 3.11
N LYS A 8 -3.98 24.02 2.97
CA LYS A 8 -5.00 24.25 1.92
C LYS A 8 -4.56 25.24 0.84
N ALA A 9 -3.41 25.89 1.00
CA ALA A 9 -2.94 26.92 0.08
C ALA A 9 -1.62 26.50 -0.60
N GLY A 10 -1.64 26.44 -1.93
CA GLY A 10 -0.43 26.37 -2.74
C GLY A 10 -0.08 27.74 -3.29
N PHE A 11 1.17 28.18 -3.13
CA PHE A 11 1.66 29.44 -3.68
C PHE A 11 2.35 29.19 -5.02
N PHE A 12 1.98 29.97 -6.04
CA PHE A 12 2.54 29.89 -7.39
C PHE A 12 3.03 31.27 -7.82
N SER A 13 3.96 31.30 -8.78
CA SER A 13 4.61 32.52 -9.27
C SER A 13 4.73 32.49 -10.79
N GLY A 14 4.56 33.64 -11.44
CA GLY A 14 4.49 33.72 -12.90
C GLY A 14 3.08 33.50 -13.43
N ASP A 15 2.95 33.28 -14.74
CA ASP A 15 1.66 33.16 -15.43
C ASP A 15 1.22 31.70 -15.64
N GLU A 16 2.01 30.75 -15.15
CA GLU A 16 1.79 29.31 -15.31
C GLU A 16 1.72 28.61 -13.95
N VAL A 17 0.93 27.54 -13.90
CA VAL A 17 0.77 26.68 -12.71
C VAL A 17 1.21 25.27 -13.07
N ASP A 18 2.30 24.78 -12.48
CA ASP A 18 2.72 23.38 -12.64
C ASP A 18 1.86 22.46 -11.76
N LEU A 19 0.98 21.71 -12.40
CA LEU A 19 0.07 20.76 -11.74
C LEU A 19 0.67 19.37 -11.58
N SER A 20 1.88 19.11 -12.08
CA SER A 20 2.47 17.77 -12.14
C SER A 20 2.53 17.10 -10.76
N GLY A 21 2.87 17.87 -9.71
CA GLY A 21 2.91 17.38 -8.33
C GLY A 21 1.52 16.99 -7.81
N LEU A 22 0.55 17.90 -7.94
CA LEU A 22 -0.84 17.67 -7.49
C LEU A 22 -1.47 16.47 -8.19
N ILE A 23 -1.30 16.39 -9.52
CA ILE A 23 -1.82 15.26 -10.31
C ILE A 23 -1.17 13.96 -9.85
N ARG A 24 0.15 13.94 -9.65
CA ARG A 24 0.88 12.76 -9.17
C ARG A 24 0.37 12.29 -7.81
N GLU A 25 0.13 13.19 -6.87
CA GLU A 25 -0.44 12.86 -5.55
C GLU A 25 -1.82 12.21 -5.67
N GLN A 26 -2.72 12.80 -6.46
CA GLN A 26 -4.05 12.24 -6.66
C GLN A 26 -4.01 10.86 -7.32
N ILE A 27 -3.12 10.67 -8.30
CA ILE A 27 -2.89 9.35 -8.92
C ILE A 27 -2.42 8.35 -7.87
N LEU A 28 -1.42 8.70 -7.06
CA LEU A 28 -0.89 7.80 -6.03
C LEU A 28 -1.95 7.40 -5.01
N LEU A 29 -2.81 8.33 -4.59
CA LEU A 29 -3.93 8.06 -3.68
C LEU A 29 -5.02 7.19 -4.31
N GLY A 30 -5.18 7.26 -5.64
CA GLY A 30 -6.15 6.46 -6.38
C GLY A 30 -5.67 5.05 -6.73
N ILE A 31 -4.39 4.73 -6.57
CA ILE A 31 -3.87 3.39 -6.85
C ILE A 31 -4.43 2.39 -5.82
N PRO A 32 -5.03 1.26 -6.26
CA PRO A 32 -5.52 0.25 -5.34
C PRO A 32 -4.36 -0.33 -4.54
N TYR A 33 -4.54 -0.43 -3.21
CA TYR A 33 -3.54 -1.03 -2.32
C TYR A 33 -3.18 -2.48 -2.71
N LYS A 34 -4.12 -3.20 -3.35
CA LYS A 34 -3.91 -4.53 -3.92
C LYS A 34 -4.40 -4.56 -5.36
N ALA A 35 -3.48 -4.64 -6.32
CA ALA A 35 -3.83 -4.87 -7.72
C ALA A 35 -4.32 -6.32 -7.88
N LEU A 36 -5.61 -6.46 -8.23
CA LEU A 36 -6.23 -7.76 -8.50
C LEU A 36 -6.51 -7.88 -10.00
N CYS A 37 -6.42 -9.12 -10.51
CA CYS A 37 -6.75 -9.43 -11.89
C CYS A 37 -8.26 -9.30 -12.20
N HIS A 38 -9.09 -9.56 -11.19
CA HIS A 38 -10.55 -9.36 -11.14
C HIS A 38 -10.98 -9.36 -9.66
N GLU A 39 -12.26 -9.04 -9.36
CA GLU A 39 -12.74 -8.87 -7.97
C GLU A 39 -12.52 -10.12 -7.10
N GLU A 40 -12.81 -11.32 -7.63
CA GLU A 40 -12.64 -12.60 -6.89
C GLU A 40 -11.22 -13.22 -7.00
N CYS A 41 -10.21 -12.46 -7.43
CA CYS A 41 -8.89 -13.00 -7.78
C CYS A 41 -8.20 -13.59 -6.52
N LYS A 42 -7.99 -14.91 -6.51
CA LYS A 42 -7.36 -15.63 -5.38
C LYS A 42 -5.87 -15.28 -5.22
N GLY A 43 -5.27 -14.69 -6.25
CA GLY A 43 -3.89 -14.23 -6.27
C GLY A 43 -2.87 -15.36 -6.44
N LEU A 44 -1.61 -15.07 -6.13
CA LEU A 44 -0.51 -16.03 -6.19
C LEU A 44 -0.23 -16.60 -4.80
N CYS A 45 0.28 -17.82 -4.73
CA CYS A 45 0.80 -18.37 -3.49
C CYS A 45 2.04 -17.57 -3.03
N SER A 46 2.03 -17.06 -1.80
CA SER A 46 3.17 -16.30 -1.23
C SER A 46 4.42 -17.14 -1.00
N GLN A 47 4.32 -18.47 -1.09
CA GLN A 47 5.43 -19.40 -0.90
C GLN A 47 6.05 -19.86 -2.22
N CYS A 48 5.24 -20.20 -3.22
CA CYS A 48 5.71 -20.80 -4.48
C CYS A 48 5.32 -20.01 -5.75
N GLY A 49 4.52 -18.96 -5.64
CA GLY A 49 4.13 -18.11 -6.76
C GLY A 49 3.07 -18.68 -7.71
N ILE A 50 2.56 -19.90 -7.49
CA ILE A 50 1.55 -20.50 -8.38
C ILE A 50 0.24 -19.71 -8.35
N ASN A 51 -0.45 -19.67 -9.50
CA ASN A 51 -1.75 -19.04 -9.65
C ASN A 51 -2.84 -19.83 -8.90
N LEU A 52 -3.35 -19.28 -7.79
CA LEU A 52 -4.38 -19.92 -6.98
C LEU A 52 -5.76 -19.94 -7.66
N ASN A 53 -5.90 -19.23 -8.79
CA ASN A 53 -7.09 -19.30 -9.62
C ASN A 53 -7.15 -20.59 -10.45
N GLU A 54 -6.01 -21.22 -10.74
CA GLU A 54 -5.93 -22.47 -11.54
C GLU A 54 -5.98 -23.73 -10.67
N GLY A 55 -5.66 -23.63 -9.38
CA GLY A 55 -5.67 -24.78 -8.48
C GLY A 55 -5.07 -24.50 -7.12
N ASN A 56 -5.03 -25.52 -6.27
CA ASN A 56 -4.41 -25.43 -4.96
C ASN A 56 -2.89 -25.72 -5.05
N CYS A 57 -2.10 -24.93 -4.33
CA CYS A 57 -0.63 -25.05 -4.34
C CYS A 57 -0.08 -26.17 -3.44
N GLY A 58 -0.87 -26.70 -2.51
CA GLY A 58 -0.41 -27.66 -1.51
C GLY A 58 0.57 -27.10 -0.45
N CYS A 59 1.01 -25.84 -0.56
CA CYS A 59 1.87 -25.22 0.44
C CYS A 59 1.14 -25.12 1.79
N GLU A 60 1.87 -25.42 2.87
CA GLU A 60 1.36 -25.29 4.22
C GLU A 60 1.11 -23.81 4.54
N ARG A 61 -0.17 -23.42 4.63
CA ARG A 61 -0.55 -22.05 5.04
C ARG A 61 -0.41 -21.93 6.56
N LYS A 62 0.76 -21.51 7.02
CA LYS A 62 0.96 -21.15 8.43
C LYS A 62 0.28 -19.81 8.69
N VAL A 63 -0.88 -19.87 9.36
CA VAL A 63 -1.53 -18.67 9.91
C VAL A 63 -0.53 -17.99 10.85
N GLY A 64 -0.05 -16.80 10.47
CA GLY A 64 0.95 -16.06 11.24
C GLY A 64 2.36 -15.99 10.65
N ASP A 65 2.62 -16.50 9.44
CA ASP A 65 3.81 -16.09 8.67
C ASP A 65 3.59 -14.71 8.02
N SER A 66 3.32 -13.70 8.86
CA SER A 66 3.52 -12.32 8.43
C SER A 66 5.02 -12.05 8.43
N ALA A 67 5.49 -11.11 7.59
CA ALA A 67 6.87 -10.63 7.65
C ALA A 67 7.25 -10.10 9.05
N PHE A 68 6.25 -9.77 9.86
CA PHE A 68 6.37 -9.27 11.22
C PHE A 68 6.30 -10.35 12.30
N LYS A 69 6.33 -11.65 11.96
CA LYS A 69 6.33 -12.75 12.92
C LYS A 69 7.45 -12.64 13.96
N VAL A 70 8.61 -12.12 13.56
CA VAL A 70 9.75 -11.87 14.46
C VAL A 70 9.45 -10.82 15.53
N LEU A 71 8.44 -9.96 15.30
CA LEU A 71 8.04 -8.91 16.23
C LEU A 71 7.02 -9.38 17.27
N LYS A 72 6.62 -10.66 17.26
CA LYS A 72 5.60 -11.19 18.19
C LYS A 72 5.93 -10.92 19.66
N ASP A 73 7.22 -10.97 20.01
CA ASP A 73 7.71 -10.79 21.37
C ASP A 73 8.38 -9.42 21.58
N LEU A 74 8.25 -8.49 20.63
CA LEU A 74 8.89 -7.18 20.71
C LEU A 74 8.21 -6.32 21.79
N GLN A 75 8.93 -6.04 22.88
CA GLN A 75 8.52 -5.06 23.88
C GLN A 75 9.18 -3.70 23.62
N ILE A 76 8.41 -2.75 23.09
CA ILE A 76 8.86 -1.36 22.95
C ILE A 76 8.70 -0.68 24.31
N LYS A 77 9.81 -0.43 25.01
CA LYS A 77 9.81 0.43 26.19
C LYS A 77 9.65 1.88 25.74
N GLY A 78 8.44 2.42 25.89
CA GLY A 78 8.18 3.84 25.70
C GLY A 78 8.93 4.68 26.74
N LYS A 79 9.47 5.81 26.30
CA LYS A 79 10.06 6.86 27.14
C LYS A 79 9.08 8.02 27.24
#